data_AF-A0A8B9L6S8-F1
#
_entry.id   AF-A0A8B9L6S8-F1
#
_cell.length_a   1.000
_cell.length_b   1.000
_cell.length_c   1.000
_cell.angle_alpha   90.00
_cell.angle_beta   90.00
_cell.angle_gamma   90.00
#
_symmetry.space_group_name_H-M   'P 1'
#
loop_
_entity.id
_entity.type
_entity.pdbx_description
1 polymer ?
#
loop_
_entity_poly.entity_id
_entity_poly.type
_entity_poly.pdbx_seq_one_letter_code
_entity_poly.pdbx_strand_id
1 'polypeptide(L)'
;MANTLGKLSFNNKIILAPMVRVGTLPMRLLALDYGADIVYCEELIDIKMAQCERVVNDVLDTVDFIAPDERVMFRTCSKEKDRVVFQMGTADPDRALAVAQLVENDVAAIDVNMGCPKEYSTKGGMGSALLSDPEKIETILTTLVRGVSKPVTCKIRILPTLEETVSLVKRIEKTGVAAIAVHGRMKDERQRHPVHCDYIQAVAENVSIPVIANGGSQDHVKTYQDIEKFREASGASSVMLARAAMWNPSIFRSQGALPVDEAIEEYIKYAVRYDNNTFNTKYCVCQMLKDRVESPMGKQLHAAQTNAEICEVFGMTDFYKKAQADLESRKKDLQQSSSSDLFDQPVLDGDVITMAVKFERREYPPQITPKMYLLEWSRKEKMEQPVYETEQRVQDRAFQSTVLVANKKYRSTLWEKSKKFAEQAAAIVCLRTLGLPEGRIGEENSGLVNKRKREQRSRDVSQDSGITDSTNRKRRSTEPSQKEEQESNDKITVVNGSCGQTVP
;
A
#
# COMPACT_ATOMS: atom_id res chain seq x y z
N MET A 1 -20.89 28.07 -24.09
CA MET A 1 -19.92 27.83 -22.99
C MET A 1 -20.71 27.26 -21.82
N ALA A 2 -20.68 25.94 -21.62
CA ALA A 2 -21.37 25.31 -20.51
C ALA A 2 -20.52 25.46 -19.23
N ASN A 3 -21.16 25.87 -18.13
CA ASN A 3 -20.60 26.13 -16.80
C ASN A 3 -19.41 25.24 -16.40
N THR A 4 -18.23 25.85 -16.30
CA THR A 4 -16.98 25.31 -15.71
C THR A 4 -16.80 25.72 -14.24
N LEU A 5 -17.88 25.83 -13.47
CA LEU A 5 -17.77 25.98 -12.01
C LEU A 5 -17.67 24.59 -11.37
N GLY A 6 -16.47 24.22 -10.88
CA GLY A 6 -16.26 23.07 -9.98
C GLY A 6 -15.24 22.00 -10.41
N LYS A 7 -14.57 22.11 -11.57
CA LYS A 7 -13.50 21.18 -11.98
C LYS A 7 -12.10 21.75 -11.69
N LEU A 8 -11.16 20.89 -11.28
CA LEU A 8 -9.77 21.26 -11.02
C LEU A 8 -9.13 21.89 -12.26
N SER A 9 -8.51 23.06 -12.10
CA SER A 9 -7.77 23.77 -13.16
C SER A 9 -6.28 23.50 -13.04
N PHE A 10 -5.65 23.15 -14.17
CA PHE A 10 -4.20 22.91 -14.27
C PHE A 10 -3.41 24.13 -14.77
N ASN A 11 -4.05 25.31 -14.85
CA ASN A 11 -3.40 26.55 -15.30
C ASN A 11 -2.71 27.29 -14.15
N ASN A 12 -1.46 27.72 -14.32
CA ASN A 12 -0.68 28.47 -13.33
C ASN A 12 -0.70 27.78 -11.95
N LYS A 13 -0.14 26.57 -11.89
CA LYS A 13 -0.09 25.72 -10.69
C LYS A 13 1.32 25.26 -10.39
N ILE A 14 1.62 25.13 -9.09
CA ILE A 14 2.81 24.47 -8.56
C ILE A 14 2.40 23.12 -7.99
N ILE A 15 2.94 22.04 -8.54
CA ILE A 15 2.39 20.70 -8.41
C ILE A 15 3.42 19.76 -7.78
N LEU A 16 3.00 18.94 -6.80
CA LEU A 16 3.79 17.79 -6.34
C LEU A 16 3.67 16.64 -7.34
N ALA A 17 4.80 16.15 -7.84
CA ALA A 17 4.86 15.05 -8.78
C ALA A 17 4.50 13.69 -8.15
N PRO A 18 3.96 12.75 -8.95
CA PRO A 18 3.78 11.38 -8.50
C PRO A 18 5.13 10.70 -8.28
N MET A 19 5.31 10.10 -7.10
CA MET A 19 6.57 9.46 -6.70
C MET A 19 6.28 8.20 -5.88
N VAL A 20 6.59 7.02 -6.43
CA VAL A 20 6.44 5.73 -5.74
C VAL A 20 7.14 5.75 -4.38
N ARG A 21 6.42 5.31 -3.34
CA ARG A 21 6.70 5.39 -1.90
C ARG A 21 6.67 6.79 -1.30
N VAL A 22 7.07 7.84 -2.03
CA VAL A 22 7.16 9.19 -1.46
C VAL A 22 5.81 9.88 -1.42
N GLY A 23 4.98 9.73 -2.46
CA GLY A 23 3.69 10.39 -2.64
C GLY A 23 2.55 9.80 -1.80
N THR A 24 2.83 9.27 -0.61
CA THR A 24 1.81 8.85 0.36
C THR A 24 1.18 10.06 1.06
N LEU A 25 0.06 9.85 1.76
CA LEU A 25 -0.74 10.94 2.36
C LEU A 25 0.10 11.95 3.18
N PRO A 26 1.06 11.55 4.04
CA PRO A 26 1.84 12.51 4.82
C PRO A 26 2.62 13.52 3.97
N MET A 27 3.24 13.07 2.87
CA MET A 27 3.99 13.95 1.98
C MET A 27 3.06 14.88 1.21
N ARG A 28 1.91 14.37 0.75
CA ARG A 28 0.93 15.19 0.01
C ARG A 28 0.38 16.31 0.88
N LEU A 29 -0.03 16.01 2.11
CA LEU A 29 -0.53 17.02 3.04
C LEU A 29 0.55 18.04 3.41
N LEU A 30 1.78 17.58 3.63
CA LEU A 30 2.88 18.48 3.93
C LEU A 30 3.24 19.39 2.75
N ALA A 31 3.18 18.88 1.51
CA ALA A 31 3.36 19.71 0.32
C ALA A 31 2.25 20.77 0.18
N LEU A 32 0.99 20.41 0.47
CA LEU A 32 -0.12 21.36 0.50
C LEU A 32 0.08 22.45 1.55
N ASP A 33 0.53 22.09 2.76
CA ASP A 33 0.81 23.06 3.83
C ASP A 33 1.89 24.06 3.43
N TYR A 34 2.87 23.62 2.65
CA TYR A 34 3.92 24.49 2.13
C TYR A 34 3.54 25.23 0.84
N GLY A 35 2.34 25.05 0.29
CA GLY A 35 1.84 25.85 -0.82
C GLY A 35 1.86 25.18 -2.19
N ALA A 36 1.95 23.85 -2.27
CA ALA A 36 1.58 23.15 -3.50
C ALA A 36 0.08 23.34 -3.76
N ASP A 37 -0.29 23.62 -5.00
CA ASP A 37 -1.69 23.79 -5.41
C ASP A 37 -2.37 22.44 -5.65
N ILE A 38 -1.62 21.49 -6.21
CA ILE A 38 -2.09 20.17 -6.63
C ILE A 38 -1.06 19.13 -6.18
N VAL A 39 -1.54 17.98 -5.70
CA VAL A 39 -0.67 16.89 -5.23
C VAL A 39 -1.02 15.58 -5.89
N TYR A 40 -0.05 14.97 -6.57
CA TYR A 40 -0.24 13.64 -7.14
C TYR A 40 0.08 12.57 -6.09
N CYS A 41 -0.71 11.50 -6.03
CA CYS A 41 -0.32 10.30 -5.30
C CYS A 41 0.80 9.55 -6.02
N GLU A 42 1.36 8.55 -5.35
CA GLU A 42 2.23 7.59 -6.04
C GLU A 42 1.51 6.84 -7.17
N GLU A 43 2.27 6.31 -8.13
CA GLU A 43 1.72 5.40 -9.13
C GLU A 43 1.18 4.13 -8.45
N LEU A 44 -0.13 3.90 -8.59
CA LEU A 44 -0.79 2.70 -8.10
C LEU A 44 -1.25 1.83 -9.28
N ILE A 45 -0.91 0.55 -9.24
CA ILE A 45 -1.18 -0.37 -10.35
C ILE A 45 -2.65 -0.76 -10.37
N ASP A 46 -3.29 -0.58 -11.52
CA ASP A 46 -4.72 -0.83 -11.74
C ASP A 46 -5.16 -2.24 -11.34
N ILE A 47 -4.37 -3.28 -11.64
CA ILE A 47 -4.62 -4.68 -11.27
C ILE A 47 -4.80 -4.84 -9.77
N LYS A 48 -4.03 -4.10 -8.97
CA LYS A 48 -4.13 -4.15 -7.49
C LYS A 48 -5.27 -3.28 -6.98
N MET A 49 -5.46 -2.11 -7.56
CA MET A 49 -6.54 -1.20 -7.16
C MET A 49 -7.93 -1.76 -7.46
N ALA A 50 -8.09 -2.49 -8.58
CA ALA A 50 -9.36 -3.13 -8.95
C ALA A 50 -9.82 -4.21 -7.95
N GLN A 51 -8.93 -4.67 -7.06
CA GLN A 51 -9.24 -5.62 -5.99
C GLN A 51 -9.57 -4.93 -4.66
N CYS A 52 -9.49 -3.60 -4.60
CA CYS A 52 -9.64 -2.87 -3.36
C CYS A 52 -11.10 -2.54 -3.05
N GLU A 53 -11.41 -2.44 -1.76
CA GLU A 53 -12.66 -1.92 -1.24
C GLU A 53 -12.45 -0.51 -0.69
N ARG A 54 -13.41 0.39 -0.96
CA ARG A 54 -13.45 1.74 -0.39
C ARG A 54 -14.07 1.68 1.01
N VAL A 55 -13.30 2.07 2.03
CA VAL A 55 -13.71 2.05 3.43
C VAL A 55 -13.56 3.44 4.03
N VAL A 56 -14.60 3.95 4.68
CA VAL A 56 -14.50 5.17 5.50
C VAL A 56 -13.88 4.77 6.84
N ASN A 57 -12.84 5.50 7.26
CA ASN A 57 -12.10 5.26 8.48
C ASN A 57 -12.33 6.43 9.44
N ASP A 58 -13.36 6.33 10.27
CA ASP A 58 -13.77 7.39 11.18
C ASP A 58 -12.74 7.66 12.30
N VAL A 59 -11.89 6.67 12.63
CA VAL A 59 -10.83 6.85 13.63
C VAL A 59 -9.79 7.86 13.13
N LEU A 60 -9.39 7.74 11.86
CA LEU A 60 -8.38 8.58 11.23
C LEU A 60 -8.96 9.78 10.47
N ASP A 61 -10.28 9.85 10.30
CA ASP A 61 -10.97 10.79 9.40
C ASP A 61 -10.43 10.68 7.95
N THR A 62 -10.34 9.44 7.46
CA THR A 62 -9.82 9.12 6.12
C THR A 62 -10.78 8.27 5.31
N VAL A 63 -10.52 8.22 3.99
CA VAL A 63 -11.05 7.19 3.12
C VAL A 63 -9.89 6.30 2.68
N ASP A 64 -10.03 5.01 2.92
CA ASP A 64 -9.03 3.99 2.68
C ASP A 64 -9.48 3.06 1.56
N PHE A 65 -8.59 2.75 0.61
CA PHE A 65 -8.80 1.75 -0.42
C PHE A 65 -7.96 0.53 -0.05
N ILE A 66 -8.63 -0.52 0.43
CA ILE A 66 -8.00 -1.65 1.11
C ILE A 66 -8.01 -2.87 0.22
N ALA A 67 -6.84 -3.45 -0.03
CA ALA A 67 -6.69 -4.68 -0.79
C ALA A 67 -7.15 -5.92 0.03
N PRO A 68 -7.38 -7.08 -0.62
CA PRO A 68 -7.84 -8.28 0.09
C PRO A 68 -6.88 -8.79 1.17
N ASP A 69 -5.60 -8.41 1.12
CA ASP A 69 -4.60 -8.70 2.14
C ASP A 69 -4.58 -7.69 3.30
N GLU A 70 -5.63 -6.86 3.42
CA GLU A 70 -5.79 -5.77 4.42
C GLU A 70 -4.81 -4.61 4.27
N ARG A 71 -3.99 -4.61 3.22
CA ARG A 71 -3.09 -3.48 2.96
C ARG A 71 -3.87 -2.30 2.41
N VAL A 72 -3.74 -1.15 3.06
CA VAL A 72 -4.22 0.13 2.53
C VAL A 72 -3.36 0.53 1.33
N MET A 73 -3.94 0.49 0.14
CA MET A 73 -3.27 0.82 -1.13
C MET A 73 -3.28 2.32 -1.40
N PHE A 74 -4.37 2.99 -1.05
CA PHE A 74 -4.52 4.44 -1.15
C PHE A 74 -5.29 4.92 0.07
N ARG A 75 -4.79 5.99 0.69
CA ARG A 75 -5.46 6.70 1.80
C ARG A 75 -5.53 8.16 1.43
N THR A 76 -6.70 8.76 1.56
CA THR A 76 -6.99 10.18 1.31
C THR A 76 -7.83 10.76 2.44
N CYS A 77 -7.93 12.08 2.52
CA CYS A 77 -8.74 12.77 3.52
C CYS A 77 -9.39 14.03 2.93
N SER A 78 -10.34 14.60 3.67
CA SER A 78 -11.08 15.81 3.28
C SER A 78 -10.17 16.98 2.90
N LYS A 79 -9.02 17.15 3.59
CA LYS A 79 -8.07 18.26 3.39
C LYS A 79 -7.48 18.33 1.97
N GLU A 80 -7.29 17.19 1.31
CA GLU A 80 -6.71 17.13 -0.03
C GLU A 80 -7.70 16.74 -1.14
N LYS A 81 -8.95 16.39 -0.80
CA LYS A 81 -9.94 15.85 -1.74
C LYS A 81 -10.07 16.65 -3.04
N ASP A 82 -10.07 17.99 -2.95
CA ASP A 82 -10.21 18.89 -4.10
C ASP A 82 -8.88 19.24 -4.79
N ARG A 83 -7.76 18.64 -4.36
CA ARG A 83 -6.40 18.92 -4.83
C ARG A 83 -5.57 17.67 -5.15
N VAL A 84 -6.00 16.49 -4.72
CA VAL A 84 -5.29 15.23 -4.95
C VAL A 84 -5.61 14.65 -6.33
N VAL A 85 -4.56 14.26 -7.06
CA VAL A 85 -4.67 13.57 -8.35
C VAL A 85 -4.27 12.11 -8.17
N PHE A 86 -5.16 11.21 -8.53
CA PHE A 86 -4.91 9.77 -8.47
C PHE A 86 -4.16 9.32 -9.72
N GLN A 87 -2.90 8.92 -9.60
CA GLN A 87 -2.14 8.37 -10.73
C GLN A 87 -2.21 6.84 -10.74
N MET A 88 -2.67 6.27 -11.86
CA MET A 88 -2.62 4.84 -12.10
C MET A 88 -1.57 4.43 -13.14
N GLY A 89 -0.97 3.27 -12.92
CA GLY A 89 -0.32 2.49 -13.96
C GLY A 89 -1.32 1.51 -14.56
N THR A 90 -1.55 1.58 -15.87
CA THR A 90 -2.51 0.72 -16.58
C THR A 90 -2.07 0.46 -18.02
N ALA A 91 -2.57 -0.62 -18.61
CA ALA A 91 -2.41 -0.97 -20.02
C ALA A 91 -3.72 -1.48 -20.63
N ASP A 92 -4.85 -1.24 -19.95
CA ASP A 92 -6.16 -1.81 -20.26
C ASP A 92 -7.26 -0.76 -20.00
N PRO A 93 -8.06 -0.40 -21.02
CA PRO A 93 -9.03 0.68 -20.90
C PRO A 93 -10.16 0.39 -19.90
N ASP A 94 -10.66 -0.84 -19.86
CA ASP A 94 -11.80 -1.21 -19.03
C ASP A 94 -11.41 -1.27 -17.55
N ARG A 95 -10.24 -1.85 -17.27
CA ARG A 95 -9.70 -1.87 -15.91
C ARG A 95 -9.30 -0.49 -15.42
N ALA A 96 -8.76 0.36 -16.29
CA ALA A 96 -8.49 1.75 -15.96
C ALA A 96 -9.78 2.47 -15.54
N LEU A 97 -10.86 2.29 -16.32
CA LEU A 97 -12.15 2.89 -16.01
C LEU A 97 -12.73 2.40 -14.68
N ALA A 98 -12.70 1.09 -14.43
CA ALA A 98 -13.18 0.53 -13.17
C ALA A 98 -12.44 1.12 -11.95
N VAL A 99 -11.12 1.26 -12.04
CA VAL A 99 -10.31 1.88 -10.97
C VAL A 99 -10.59 3.38 -10.85
N ALA A 100 -10.80 4.08 -11.96
CA ALA A 100 -11.10 5.51 -11.93
C ALA A 100 -12.46 5.77 -11.25
N GLN A 101 -13.49 4.98 -11.56
CA GLN A 101 -14.82 5.06 -10.93
C GLN A 101 -14.80 4.68 -9.45
N LEU A 102 -13.92 3.75 -9.05
CA LEU A 102 -13.72 3.39 -7.64
C LEU A 102 -13.28 4.61 -6.80
N VAL A 103 -12.40 5.46 -7.34
CA VAL A 103 -11.76 6.55 -6.58
C VAL A 103 -12.34 7.95 -6.88
N GLU A 104 -13.11 8.14 -7.95
CA GLU A 104 -13.44 9.48 -8.48
C GLU A 104 -14.15 10.39 -7.47
N ASN A 105 -14.86 9.83 -6.48
CA ASN A 105 -15.58 10.60 -5.47
C ASN A 105 -14.69 11.14 -4.34
N ASP A 106 -13.44 10.70 -4.26
CA ASP A 106 -12.51 11.03 -3.17
C ASP A 106 -11.24 11.75 -3.67
N VAL A 107 -11.18 12.05 -4.98
CA VAL A 107 -10.05 12.72 -5.63
C VAL A 107 -10.51 13.82 -6.58
N ALA A 108 -9.60 14.73 -6.93
CA ALA A 108 -9.88 15.89 -7.77
C ALA A 108 -9.72 15.60 -9.26
N ALA A 109 -8.84 14.66 -9.61
CA ALA A 109 -8.55 14.26 -10.98
C ALA A 109 -7.98 12.83 -11.05
N ILE A 110 -7.99 12.26 -12.25
CA ILE A 110 -7.40 10.96 -12.58
C ILE A 110 -6.21 11.19 -13.51
N ASP A 111 -5.10 10.50 -13.31
CA ASP A 111 -3.92 10.57 -14.16
C ASP A 111 -3.44 9.18 -14.61
N VAL A 112 -3.00 9.07 -15.85
CA VAL A 112 -2.36 7.86 -16.39
C VAL A 112 -0.85 8.05 -16.51
N ASN A 113 -0.09 7.15 -15.88
CA ASN A 113 1.36 7.12 -16.02
C ASN A 113 1.77 6.50 -17.37
N MET A 114 2.42 7.31 -18.19
CA MET A 114 3.04 6.90 -19.47
C MET A 114 4.54 7.18 -19.49
N GLY A 115 5.15 7.44 -18.32
CA GLY A 115 6.54 7.91 -18.21
C GLY A 115 7.48 6.99 -17.45
N CYS A 116 6.96 6.02 -16.68
CA CYS A 116 7.78 5.15 -15.84
C CYS A 116 8.63 4.17 -16.67
N PRO A 117 9.98 4.20 -16.56
CA PRO A 117 10.85 3.29 -17.31
C PRO A 117 11.20 2.01 -16.54
N LYS A 118 10.68 1.82 -15.32
CA LYS A 118 11.02 0.69 -14.45
C LYS A 118 10.39 -0.60 -14.96
N GLU A 119 11.12 -1.72 -14.80
CA GLU A 119 10.70 -3.01 -15.34
C GLU A 119 9.32 -3.48 -14.90
N TYR A 120 8.93 -3.26 -13.63
CA TYR A 120 7.62 -3.68 -13.14
C TYR A 120 6.47 -2.99 -13.89
N SER A 121 6.71 -1.78 -14.41
CA SER A 121 5.75 -1.03 -15.24
C SER A 121 5.81 -1.53 -16.67
N THR A 122 7.00 -1.56 -17.27
CA THR A 122 7.15 -1.85 -18.71
C THR A 122 6.82 -3.30 -19.06
N LYS A 123 7.10 -4.27 -18.18
CA LYS A 123 6.72 -5.69 -18.39
C LYS A 123 5.21 -5.90 -18.39
N GLY A 124 4.47 -5.05 -17.69
CA GLY A 124 3.00 -5.04 -17.71
C GLY A 124 2.39 -4.24 -18.85
N GLY A 125 3.20 -3.73 -19.79
CA GLY A 125 2.73 -2.85 -20.88
C GLY A 125 2.37 -1.43 -20.43
N MET A 126 2.72 -1.03 -19.20
CA MET A 126 2.36 0.25 -18.58
C MET A 126 3.54 1.24 -18.61
N GLY A 127 3.28 2.50 -18.24
CA GLY A 127 4.32 3.52 -18.15
C GLY A 127 4.91 3.82 -19.52
N SER A 128 6.24 3.94 -19.61
CA SER A 128 6.92 4.27 -20.88
C SER A 128 6.77 3.23 -21.99
N ALA A 129 6.25 2.03 -21.70
CA ALA A 129 5.90 1.05 -22.74
C ALA A 129 4.65 1.47 -23.55
N LEU A 130 3.77 2.30 -22.98
CA LEU A 130 2.63 2.83 -23.72
C LEU A 130 3.05 3.79 -24.84
N LEU A 131 4.19 4.46 -24.70
CA LEU A 131 4.66 5.46 -25.67
C LEU A 131 4.94 4.87 -27.06
N SER A 132 5.17 3.56 -27.16
CA SER A 132 5.30 2.85 -28.44
C SER A 132 3.97 2.37 -29.04
N ASP A 133 2.85 2.58 -28.35
CA ASP A 133 1.51 2.16 -28.78
C ASP A 133 0.49 3.31 -28.62
N PRO A 134 0.52 4.31 -29.53
CA PRO A 134 -0.38 5.46 -29.46
C PRO A 134 -1.88 5.11 -29.58
N GLU A 135 -2.24 4.02 -30.25
CA GLU A 135 -3.63 3.58 -30.36
C GLU A 135 -4.17 3.09 -29.01
N LYS A 136 -3.36 2.35 -28.27
CA LYS A 136 -3.69 1.96 -26.88
C LYS A 136 -3.80 3.18 -25.97
N ILE A 137 -2.91 4.16 -26.11
CA ILE A 137 -3.01 5.45 -25.38
C ILE A 137 -4.35 6.12 -25.64
N GLU A 138 -4.72 6.29 -26.91
CA GLU A 138 -5.99 6.91 -27.31
C GLU A 138 -7.20 6.17 -26.74
N THR A 139 -7.17 4.83 -26.78
CA THR A 139 -8.23 3.98 -26.28
C THR A 139 -8.41 4.13 -24.76
N ILE A 140 -7.31 4.08 -24.00
CA ILE A 140 -7.34 4.24 -22.53
C ILE A 140 -7.86 5.63 -22.16
N LEU A 141 -7.28 6.69 -22.74
CA LEU A 141 -7.64 8.06 -22.39
C LEU A 141 -9.07 8.41 -22.80
N THR A 142 -9.51 8.03 -23.99
CA THR A 142 -10.88 8.28 -24.46
C THR A 142 -11.90 7.56 -23.58
N THR A 143 -11.59 6.34 -23.14
CA THR A 143 -12.45 5.56 -22.24
C THR A 143 -12.59 6.27 -20.89
N LEU A 144 -11.48 6.71 -20.30
CA LEU A 144 -11.49 7.46 -19.04
C LEU A 144 -12.23 8.79 -19.16
N VAL A 145 -11.90 9.62 -20.15
CA VAL A 145 -12.51 10.95 -20.36
C VAL A 145 -14.04 10.86 -20.52
N ARG A 146 -14.54 9.80 -21.16
CA ARG A 146 -15.99 9.57 -21.32
C ARG A 146 -16.65 8.93 -20.11
N GLY A 147 -15.89 8.19 -19.30
CA GLY A 147 -16.41 7.31 -18.27
C GLY A 147 -16.38 7.86 -16.84
N VAL A 148 -15.65 8.93 -16.56
CA VAL A 148 -15.62 9.60 -15.24
C VAL A 148 -16.01 11.07 -15.31
N SER A 149 -16.51 11.60 -14.19
CA SER A 149 -16.91 13.00 -14.07
C SER A 149 -15.73 13.96 -13.87
N LYS A 150 -14.61 13.44 -13.35
CA LYS A 150 -13.39 14.17 -13.01
C LYS A 150 -12.50 14.43 -14.23
N PRO A 151 -11.70 15.52 -14.24
CA PRO A 151 -10.71 15.72 -15.28
C PRO A 151 -9.70 14.57 -15.32
N VAL A 152 -9.34 14.15 -16.54
CA VAL A 152 -8.34 13.12 -16.80
C VAL A 152 -7.09 13.79 -17.35
N THR A 153 -5.92 13.45 -16.81
CA THR A 153 -4.61 13.88 -17.28
C THR A 153 -3.73 12.68 -17.61
N CYS A 154 -2.57 12.93 -18.20
CA CYS A 154 -1.53 11.91 -18.29
C CYS A 154 -0.14 12.53 -18.12
N LYS A 155 0.82 11.69 -17.71
CA LYS A 155 2.21 12.07 -17.57
C LYS A 155 3.12 11.25 -18.49
N ILE A 156 3.83 11.93 -19.39
CA ILE A 156 4.72 11.31 -20.39
C ILE A 156 6.20 11.64 -20.15
N ARG A 157 7.06 10.94 -20.89
CA ARG A 157 8.42 11.35 -21.23
C ARG A 157 8.47 11.76 -22.71
N ILE A 158 9.46 12.57 -23.08
CA ILE A 158 9.68 12.94 -24.48
C ILE A 158 10.19 11.75 -25.31
N LEU A 159 9.96 11.81 -26.62
CA LEU A 159 10.42 10.85 -27.62
C LEU A 159 11.77 11.28 -28.23
N PRO A 160 12.45 10.42 -29.02
CA PRO A 160 13.75 10.74 -29.61
C PRO A 160 13.81 12.02 -30.44
N THR A 161 12.70 12.39 -31.11
CA THR A 161 12.60 13.65 -31.85
C THR A 161 11.49 14.56 -31.34
N LEU A 162 11.64 15.86 -31.60
CA LEU A 162 10.66 16.89 -31.27
C LEU A 162 9.36 16.66 -32.05
N GLU A 163 9.46 16.31 -33.33
CA GLU A 163 8.32 16.06 -34.21
C GLU A 163 7.49 14.86 -33.72
N GLU A 164 8.15 13.76 -33.32
CA GLU A 164 7.49 12.60 -32.74
C GLU A 164 6.79 12.96 -31.44
N THR A 165 7.47 13.70 -30.55
CA THR A 165 6.92 14.14 -29.27
C THR A 165 5.66 15.00 -29.47
N VAL A 166 5.75 16.04 -30.32
CA VAL A 166 4.62 16.94 -30.61
C VAL A 166 3.48 16.18 -31.29
N SER A 167 3.78 15.28 -32.22
CA SER A 167 2.77 14.44 -32.89
C SER A 167 2.01 13.57 -31.87
N LEU A 168 2.73 12.91 -30.95
CA LEU A 168 2.11 12.12 -29.89
C LEU A 168 1.22 12.99 -28.99
N VAL A 169 1.69 14.17 -28.57
CA VAL A 169 0.90 15.03 -27.68
C VAL A 169 -0.36 15.57 -28.38
N LYS A 170 -0.29 15.92 -29.67
CA LYS A 170 -1.49 16.29 -30.46
C LYS A 170 -2.50 15.15 -30.56
N ARG A 171 -2.05 13.89 -30.62
CA ARG A 171 -2.94 12.72 -30.57
C ARG A 171 -3.59 12.58 -29.20
N ILE A 172 -2.81 12.71 -28.13
CA ILE A 172 -3.29 12.70 -26.74
C ILE A 172 -4.33 13.81 -26.51
N GLU A 173 -4.07 15.03 -26.95
CA GLU A 173 -5.00 16.17 -26.80
C GLU A 173 -6.40 15.86 -27.37
N LYS A 174 -6.46 15.21 -28.54
CA LYS A 174 -7.73 14.85 -29.20
C LYS A 174 -8.61 13.89 -28.38
N THR A 175 -8.04 13.19 -27.40
CA THR A 175 -8.80 12.30 -26.50
C THR A 175 -9.65 13.08 -25.49
N GLY A 176 -9.38 14.38 -25.30
CA GLY A 176 -10.11 15.25 -24.38
C GLY A 176 -9.53 15.32 -22.96
N VAL A 177 -8.26 14.91 -22.77
CA VAL A 177 -7.56 15.11 -21.49
C VAL A 177 -7.52 16.60 -21.11
N ALA A 178 -7.58 16.87 -19.81
CA ALA A 178 -7.64 18.22 -19.26
C ALA A 178 -6.28 18.91 -19.17
N ALA A 179 -5.18 18.15 -19.12
CA ALA A 179 -3.81 18.63 -19.10
C ALA A 179 -2.84 17.46 -19.38
N ILE A 180 -1.59 17.80 -19.73
CA ILE A 180 -0.51 16.83 -19.89
C ILE A 180 0.74 17.25 -19.14
N ALA A 181 1.32 16.34 -18.36
CA ALA A 181 2.61 16.54 -17.73
C ALA A 181 3.74 15.94 -18.59
N VAL A 182 4.74 16.75 -18.93
CA VAL A 182 5.86 16.36 -19.78
C VAL A 182 7.14 16.36 -18.96
N HIS A 183 7.70 15.17 -18.72
CA HIS A 183 9.08 15.07 -18.27
C HIS A 183 10.00 15.25 -19.48
N GLY A 184 10.72 16.36 -19.54
CA GLY A 184 11.68 16.68 -20.62
C GLY A 184 12.94 15.82 -20.64
N ARG A 185 12.81 14.51 -20.44
CA ARG A 185 13.88 13.51 -20.62
C ARG A 185 13.33 12.28 -21.31
N MET A 186 14.10 11.71 -22.22
CA MET A 186 13.81 10.46 -22.91
C MET A 186 13.83 9.28 -21.94
N LYS A 187 13.30 8.12 -22.35
CA LYS A 187 13.16 6.92 -21.49
C LYS A 187 14.49 6.41 -20.90
N ASP A 188 15.54 6.43 -21.70
CA ASP A 188 16.91 6.00 -21.37
C ASP A 188 17.70 7.06 -20.61
N GLU A 189 17.34 8.33 -20.76
CA GLU A 189 17.94 9.42 -20.00
C GLU A 189 17.65 9.33 -18.49
N ARG A 190 18.73 9.48 -17.73
CA ARG A 190 18.76 9.49 -16.25
C ARG A 190 18.88 10.91 -15.71
N GLN A 191 18.75 11.02 -14.39
CA GLN A 191 18.81 12.29 -13.64
C GLN A 191 20.05 13.15 -13.91
N ARG A 192 21.19 12.53 -14.26
CA ARG A 192 22.43 13.21 -14.61
C ARG A 192 22.42 13.92 -15.99
N HIS A 193 21.49 13.53 -16.86
CA HIS A 193 21.30 14.19 -18.15
C HIS A 193 20.46 15.45 -17.92
N PRO A 194 20.72 16.54 -18.66
CA PRO A 194 19.94 17.76 -18.57
C PRO A 194 18.47 17.50 -18.95
N VAL A 195 17.59 18.40 -18.53
CA VAL A 195 16.20 18.42 -19.02
C VAL A 195 16.14 19.24 -20.31
N HIS A 196 15.40 18.74 -21.29
CA HIS A 196 15.16 19.38 -22.58
C HIS A 196 13.96 20.32 -22.49
N CYS A 197 14.22 21.58 -22.12
CA CYS A 197 13.17 22.62 -22.02
C CYS A 197 12.58 23.00 -23.38
N ASP A 198 13.40 22.95 -24.43
CA ASP A 198 13.02 23.15 -25.83
C ASP A 198 11.93 22.18 -26.28
N TYR A 199 12.00 20.90 -25.87
CA TYR A 199 10.94 19.93 -26.15
C TYR A 199 9.63 20.27 -25.42
N ILE A 200 9.71 20.68 -24.15
CA ILE A 200 8.52 21.04 -23.37
C ILE A 200 7.87 22.30 -23.97
N GLN A 201 8.68 23.29 -24.36
CA GLN A 201 8.23 24.51 -25.01
C GLN A 201 7.57 24.22 -26.35
N ALA A 202 8.20 23.42 -27.20
CA ALA A 202 7.63 23.04 -28.49
C ALA A 202 6.29 22.34 -28.35
N VAL A 203 6.12 21.49 -27.33
CA VAL A 203 4.83 20.88 -27.01
C VAL A 203 3.81 21.95 -26.59
N ALA A 204 4.17 22.84 -25.65
CA ALA A 204 3.29 23.89 -25.16
C ALA A 204 2.80 24.87 -26.24
N GLU A 205 3.63 25.17 -27.23
CA GLU A 205 3.26 26.02 -28.38
C GLU A 205 2.34 25.34 -29.40
N ASN A 206 2.23 24.00 -29.34
CA ASN A 206 1.57 23.20 -30.36
C ASN A 206 0.25 22.55 -29.92
N VAL A 207 -0.16 22.74 -28.66
CA VAL A 207 -1.44 22.25 -28.12
C VAL A 207 -2.16 23.35 -27.35
N SER A 208 -3.47 23.21 -27.20
CA SER A 208 -4.35 24.15 -26.49
C SER A 208 -4.58 23.77 -25.03
N ILE A 209 -4.35 22.50 -24.66
CA ILE A 209 -4.45 22.04 -23.27
C ILE A 209 -3.25 22.52 -22.43
N PRO A 210 -3.42 22.73 -21.11
CA PRO A 210 -2.31 23.08 -20.22
C PRO A 210 -1.20 22.02 -20.22
N VAL A 211 0.03 22.47 -20.49
CA VAL A 211 1.25 21.66 -20.35
C VAL A 211 1.89 21.92 -18.99
N ILE A 212 2.24 20.84 -18.28
CA ILE A 212 2.88 20.87 -16.97
C ILE A 212 4.34 20.42 -17.13
N ALA A 213 5.28 21.34 -16.95
CA ALA A 213 6.70 21.06 -17.07
C ALA A 213 7.22 20.21 -15.89
N ASN A 214 8.00 19.17 -16.19
CA ASN A 214 8.61 18.31 -15.18
C ASN A 214 10.05 17.94 -15.54
N GLY A 215 10.87 17.71 -14.50
CA GLY A 215 12.26 17.27 -14.64
C GLY A 215 13.30 18.31 -14.20
N GLY A 216 12.88 19.54 -13.90
CA GLY A 216 13.79 20.64 -13.55
C GLY A 216 14.41 20.61 -12.16
N SER A 217 14.02 19.68 -11.26
CA SER A 217 14.63 19.61 -9.91
C SER A 217 16.15 19.46 -10.01
N GLN A 218 16.89 20.23 -9.20
CA GLN A 218 18.36 20.29 -9.14
C GLN A 218 19.03 21.03 -10.30
N ASP A 219 18.58 20.83 -11.54
CA ASP A 219 19.14 21.48 -12.73
C ASP A 219 18.70 22.94 -12.82
N HIS A 220 17.40 23.15 -12.74
CA HIS A 220 16.76 24.47 -12.84
C HIS A 220 16.20 24.94 -11.51
N VAL A 221 15.62 24.02 -10.72
CA VAL A 221 14.86 24.37 -9.51
C VAL A 221 15.64 23.95 -8.26
N LYS A 222 16.16 24.95 -7.53
CA LYS A 222 16.81 24.80 -6.22
C LYS A 222 16.08 25.60 -5.13
N THR A 223 15.42 26.69 -5.51
CA THR A 223 14.65 27.57 -4.63
C THR A 223 13.22 27.74 -5.15
N TYR A 224 12.33 28.33 -4.34
CA TYR A 224 10.95 28.63 -4.75
C TYR A 224 10.91 29.54 -5.99
N GLN A 225 11.77 30.56 -6.05
CA GLN A 225 11.81 31.52 -7.15
C GLN A 225 12.21 30.87 -8.49
N ASP A 226 12.96 29.76 -8.44
CA ASP A 226 13.36 29.05 -9.65
C ASP A 226 12.22 28.26 -10.30
N ILE A 227 11.11 28.03 -9.58
CA ILE A 227 9.92 27.38 -10.13
C ILE A 227 9.37 28.21 -11.28
N GLU A 228 9.25 29.53 -11.09
CA GLU A 228 8.75 30.44 -12.11
C GLU A 228 9.71 30.54 -13.30
N LYS A 229 11.02 30.64 -13.04
CA LYS A 229 12.04 30.63 -14.11
C LYS A 229 11.97 29.37 -14.96
N PHE A 230 11.75 28.21 -14.34
CA PHE A 230 11.60 26.95 -15.07
C PHE A 230 10.30 26.93 -15.88
N ARG A 231 9.21 27.47 -15.34
CA ARG A 231 7.93 27.64 -16.05
C ARG A 231 8.09 28.49 -17.31
N GLU A 232 8.74 29.65 -17.17
CA GLU A 232 9.04 30.58 -18.27
C GLU A 232 9.94 29.94 -19.32
N ALA A 233 11.05 29.33 -18.89
CA ALA A 233 12.02 28.71 -19.79
C ALA A 233 11.46 27.53 -20.59
N SER A 234 10.44 26.84 -20.07
CA SER A 234 9.79 25.73 -20.76
C SER A 234 8.51 26.15 -21.50
N GLY A 235 8.12 27.43 -21.48
CA GLY A 235 6.85 27.91 -22.05
C GLY A 235 5.60 27.25 -21.47
N ALA A 236 5.69 26.60 -20.31
CA ALA A 236 4.64 25.75 -19.78
C ALA A 236 3.62 26.55 -18.96
N SER A 237 2.43 26.01 -18.83
CA SER A 237 1.38 26.60 -18.00
C SER A 237 1.65 26.42 -16.50
N SER A 238 2.26 25.29 -16.12
CA SER A 238 2.44 24.88 -14.72
C SER A 238 3.73 24.09 -14.55
N VAL A 239 4.18 23.94 -13.30
CA VAL A 239 5.40 23.19 -12.97
C VAL A 239 5.10 22.09 -11.96
N MET A 240 5.65 20.91 -12.22
CA MET A 240 5.56 19.74 -11.35
C MET A 240 6.95 19.35 -10.82
N LEU A 241 7.09 19.27 -9.49
CA LEU A 241 8.35 18.98 -8.80
C LEU A 241 8.32 17.60 -8.13
N ALA A 242 9.37 16.81 -8.37
CA ALA A 242 9.55 15.49 -7.75
C ALA A 242 10.68 15.54 -6.70
N ARG A 243 11.93 15.44 -7.15
CA ARG A 243 13.11 15.29 -6.27
C ARG A 243 13.29 16.44 -5.28
N ALA A 244 13.09 17.67 -5.74
CA ALA A 244 13.23 18.84 -4.87
C ALA A 244 12.27 18.75 -3.66
N ALA A 245 11.01 18.36 -3.90
CA ALA A 245 10.01 18.16 -2.87
C ALA A 245 10.27 16.91 -2.00
N MET A 246 10.76 15.82 -2.60
CA MET A 246 11.18 14.62 -1.87
C MET A 246 12.29 14.90 -0.85
N TRP A 247 13.25 15.77 -1.21
CA TRP A 247 14.35 16.15 -0.34
C TRP A 247 13.94 17.16 0.72
N ASN A 248 13.12 18.14 0.34
CA ASN A 248 12.55 19.11 1.27
C ASN A 248 11.20 19.59 0.73
N PRO A 249 10.07 19.15 1.30
CA PRO A 249 8.74 19.54 0.81
C PRO A 249 8.45 21.02 0.96
N SER A 250 9.21 21.75 1.81
CA SER A 250 9.11 23.20 1.91
C SER A 250 9.66 23.96 0.70
N ILE A 251 10.12 23.27 -0.36
CA ILE A 251 10.42 23.91 -1.65
C ILE A 251 9.23 24.70 -2.22
N PHE A 252 8.00 24.32 -1.87
CA PHE A 252 6.79 25.01 -2.27
C PHE A 252 6.51 26.31 -1.49
N ARG A 253 7.23 26.54 -0.39
CA ARG A 253 7.02 27.68 0.50
C ARG A 253 7.57 28.96 -0.13
N SER A 254 6.70 29.93 -0.37
CA SER A 254 7.05 31.19 -1.02
C SER A 254 8.03 32.06 -0.23
N GLN A 255 8.07 31.91 1.10
CA GLN A 255 9.04 32.59 1.98
C GLN A 255 10.41 31.88 2.02
N GLY A 256 10.63 30.84 1.21
CA GLY A 256 11.85 30.05 1.17
C GLY A 256 11.72 28.70 1.88
N ALA A 257 12.66 27.79 1.61
CA ALA A 257 12.67 26.47 2.23
C ALA A 257 13.02 26.57 3.72
N LEU A 258 12.34 25.77 4.54
CA LEU A 258 12.67 25.56 5.94
C LEU A 258 13.90 24.66 6.08
N PRO A 259 14.60 24.71 7.23
CA PRO A 259 15.55 23.66 7.61
C PRO A 259 14.91 22.27 7.46
N VAL A 260 15.67 21.32 6.91
CA VAL A 260 15.13 19.99 6.59
C VAL A 260 14.66 19.23 7.84
N ASP A 261 15.27 19.50 8.99
CA ASP A 261 14.89 18.87 10.26
C ASP A 261 13.48 19.28 10.70
N GLU A 262 13.10 20.55 10.54
CA GLU A 262 11.73 21.02 10.79
C GLU A 262 10.72 20.35 9.83
N ALA A 263 11.09 20.20 8.55
CA ALA A 263 10.25 19.51 7.58
C ALA A 263 10.09 18.02 7.90
N ILE A 264 11.13 17.36 8.43
CA ILE A 264 11.08 15.96 8.88
C ILE A 264 10.14 15.82 10.08
N GLU A 265 10.23 16.71 11.08
CA GLU A 265 9.34 16.68 12.24
C GLU A 265 7.87 16.80 11.83
N GLU A 266 7.53 17.76 10.96
CA GLU A 266 6.15 17.91 10.45
C GLU A 266 5.70 16.70 9.62
N TYR A 267 6.59 16.10 8.84
CA TYR A 267 6.30 14.85 8.12
C TYR A 267 5.98 13.70 9.08
N ILE A 268 6.77 13.54 10.15
CA ILE A 268 6.54 12.50 11.17
C ILE A 268 5.20 12.74 11.89
N LYS A 269 4.84 14.00 12.19
CA LYS A 269 3.53 14.32 12.79
C LYS A 269 2.38 13.80 11.91
N TYR A 270 2.45 14.02 10.60
CA TYR A 270 1.46 13.48 9.68
C TYR A 270 1.50 11.95 9.59
N ALA A 271 2.69 11.36 9.54
CA ALA A 271 2.86 9.92 9.49
C ALA A 271 2.22 9.23 10.70
N VAL A 272 2.38 9.78 11.91
CA VAL A 272 1.77 9.24 13.13
C VAL A 272 0.24 9.46 13.15
N ARG A 273 -0.23 10.68 12.84
CA ARG A 273 -1.67 11.00 12.87
C ARG A 273 -2.50 10.16 11.92
N TYR A 274 -1.93 9.82 10.76
CA TYR A 274 -2.60 9.04 9.72
C TYR A 274 -2.13 7.59 9.67
N ASP A 275 -1.56 7.06 10.74
CA ASP A 275 -1.11 5.67 10.87
C ASP A 275 -0.36 5.16 9.63
N ASN A 276 0.62 5.95 9.19
CA ASN A 276 1.40 5.64 7.99
C ASN A 276 2.35 4.47 8.27
N ASN A 277 2.53 3.60 7.28
CA ASN A 277 3.38 2.42 7.43
C ASN A 277 4.83 2.81 7.82
N THR A 278 5.38 2.16 8.85
CA THR A 278 6.73 2.46 9.37
C THR A 278 7.82 2.42 8.30
N PHE A 279 7.81 1.42 7.41
CA PHE A 279 8.82 1.32 6.36
C PHE A 279 8.72 2.48 5.38
N ASN A 280 7.51 2.94 5.10
CA ASN A 280 7.26 4.11 4.26
C ASN A 280 7.74 5.41 4.92
N THR A 281 7.38 5.61 6.19
CA THR A 281 7.83 6.76 7.00
C THR A 281 9.36 6.82 7.02
N LYS A 282 10.02 5.70 7.38
CA LYS A 282 11.48 5.59 7.38
C LYS A 282 12.08 5.90 6.02
N TYR A 283 11.53 5.34 4.94
CA TYR A 283 12.02 5.57 3.59
C TYR A 283 12.04 7.06 3.23
N CYS A 284 10.94 7.78 3.48
CA CYS A 284 10.84 9.20 3.16
C CYS A 284 11.80 10.05 4.00
N VAL A 285 11.89 9.80 5.30
CA VAL A 285 12.84 10.50 6.17
C VAL A 285 14.29 10.27 5.72
N CYS A 286 14.65 9.04 5.33
CA CYS A 286 15.97 8.77 4.74
C CYS A 286 16.22 9.57 3.45
N GLN A 287 15.20 9.77 2.58
CA GLN A 287 15.36 10.62 1.39
C GLN A 287 15.62 12.08 1.75
N MET A 288 14.99 12.59 2.81
CA MET A 288 15.21 13.96 3.29
C MET A 288 16.60 14.14 3.92
N LEU A 289 17.06 13.14 4.69
CA LEU A 289 18.39 13.16 5.31
C LEU A 289 19.55 13.11 4.31
N LYS A 290 19.35 12.49 3.14
CA LYS A 290 20.41 12.30 2.12
C LYS A 290 21.68 11.72 2.77
N ASP A 291 22.82 12.40 2.67
CA ASP A 291 24.10 11.94 3.20
C ASP A 291 24.11 11.87 4.75
N ARG A 292 23.19 12.57 5.43
CA ARG A 292 23.04 12.51 6.90
C ARG A 292 22.51 11.16 7.39
N VAL A 293 22.12 10.23 6.51
CA VAL A 293 21.77 8.85 6.91
C VAL A 293 22.96 8.09 7.52
N GLU A 294 24.20 8.49 7.23
CA GLU A 294 25.41 7.90 7.81
C GLU A 294 25.76 8.44 9.21
N SER A 295 25.06 9.50 9.65
CA SER A 295 25.23 10.06 10.99
C SER A 295 24.78 9.08 12.09
N PRO A 296 25.18 9.29 13.37
CA PRO A 296 24.68 8.48 14.48
C PRO A 296 23.14 8.41 14.54
N MET A 297 22.47 9.54 14.34
CA MET A 297 21.01 9.63 14.26
C MET A 297 20.45 8.82 13.07
N GLY A 298 21.10 8.90 11.91
CA GLY A 298 20.71 8.14 10.72
C GLY A 298 20.83 6.62 10.91
N LYS A 299 21.85 6.16 11.63
CA LYS A 299 22.01 4.75 12.02
C LYS A 299 20.93 4.28 12.99
N GLN A 300 20.57 5.12 13.97
CA GLN A 300 19.44 4.84 14.86
C GLN A 300 18.11 4.76 14.09
N LEU A 301 17.86 5.69 13.17
CA LEU A 301 16.70 5.65 12.28
C LEU A 301 16.68 4.35 11.45
N HIS A 302 17.84 3.91 10.94
CA HIS A 302 17.91 2.67 10.17
C HIS A 302 17.50 1.45 11.01
N ALA A 303 17.92 1.41 12.28
CA ALA A 303 17.60 0.35 13.23
C ALA A 303 16.11 0.34 13.64
N ALA A 304 15.42 1.48 13.57
CA ALA A 304 14.00 1.58 13.93
C ALA A 304 13.09 0.67 13.08
N GLN A 305 12.20 -0.05 13.78
CA GLN A 305 11.20 -0.99 13.30
C GLN A 305 9.76 -0.51 13.53
N THR A 306 9.55 0.51 14.37
CA THR A 306 8.23 1.11 14.64
C THR A 306 8.21 2.62 14.47
N ASN A 307 7.03 3.22 14.21
CA ASN A 307 6.88 4.68 14.21
C ASN A 307 7.19 5.29 15.60
N ALA A 308 7.01 4.54 16.69
CA ALA A 308 7.39 4.97 18.04
C ALA A 308 8.91 5.17 18.15
N GLU A 309 9.70 4.20 17.68
CA GLU A 309 11.17 4.27 17.65
C GLU A 309 11.64 5.37 16.69
N ILE A 310 10.98 5.57 15.54
CA ILE A 310 11.27 6.72 14.67
C ILE A 310 11.04 8.03 15.44
N CYS A 311 9.92 8.17 16.16
CA CYS A 311 9.66 9.36 16.96
C CYS A 311 10.73 9.57 18.06
N GLU A 312 11.21 8.51 18.70
CA GLU A 312 12.27 8.58 19.70
C GLU A 312 13.57 9.16 19.12
N VAL A 313 13.98 8.73 17.92
CA VAL A 313 15.18 9.25 17.23
C VAL A 313 15.12 10.77 17.02
N PHE A 314 13.92 11.31 16.81
CA PHE A 314 13.69 12.74 16.60
C PHE A 314 13.18 13.48 17.85
N GLY A 315 13.21 12.85 19.04
CA GLY A 315 12.78 13.49 20.29
C GLY A 315 11.26 13.75 20.38
N MET A 316 10.45 13.01 19.62
CA MET A 316 9.01 13.19 19.47
C MET A 316 8.17 12.15 20.25
N THR A 317 8.76 11.50 21.26
CA THR A 317 8.09 10.43 22.04
C THR A 317 6.80 10.90 22.71
N ASP A 318 6.78 12.10 23.29
CA ASP A 318 5.59 12.63 23.96
C ASP A 318 4.46 12.93 22.98
N PHE A 319 4.80 13.46 21.80
CA PHE A 319 3.85 13.65 20.71
C PHE A 319 3.25 12.31 20.26
N TYR A 320 4.08 11.28 20.06
CA TYR A 320 3.61 9.96 19.66
C TYR A 320 2.63 9.38 20.68
N LYS A 321 2.97 9.40 21.97
CA LYS A 321 2.09 8.91 23.04
C LYS A 321 0.74 9.64 23.07
N LYS A 322 0.77 10.98 22.95
CA LYS A 322 -0.46 11.78 22.90
C LYS A 322 -1.32 11.41 21.70
N ALA A 323 -0.72 11.34 20.51
CA ALA A 323 -1.43 10.99 19.29
C ALA A 323 -2.05 9.59 19.35
N GLN A 324 -1.35 8.59 19.90
CA GLN A 324 -1.92 7.25 20.09
C GLN A 324 -3.08 7.24 21.09
N ALA A 325 -2.96 7.97 22.21
CA ALA A 325 -4.05 8.10 23.18
C ALA A 325 -5.30 8.74 22.55
N ASP A 326 -5.13 9.76 21.72
CA ASP A 326 -6.23 10.42 20.99
C ASP A 326 -6.91 9.43 20.02
N LEU A 327 -6.14 8.63 19.28
CA LEU A 327 -6.68 7.60 18.36
C LEU A 327 -7.42 6.49 19.12
N GLU A 328 -6.88 6.02 20.25
CA GLU A 328 -7.55 5.03 21.10
C GLU A 328 -8.85 5.57 21.69
N SER A 329 -8.87 6.85 22.11
CA SER A 329 -10.09 7.49 22.61
C SER A 329 -11.17 7.52 21.52
N ARG A 330 -10.84 7.99 20.31
CA ARG A 330 -11.79 8.01 19.19
C ARG A 330 -12.34 6.63 18.86
N LYS A 331 -11.47 5.61 18.89
CA LYS A 331 -11.88 4.22 18.66
C LYS A 331 -12.88 3.76 19.73
N LYS A 332 -12.67 4.09 21.00
CA LYS A 332 -13.61 3.77 22.08
C LYS A 332 -14.93 4.52 21.91
N ASP A 333 -14.89 5.81 21.55
CA ASP A 333 -16.09 6.63 21.34
C ASP A 333 -16.93 6.10 20.17
N LEU A 334 -16.29 5.65 19.09
CA LEU A 334 -16.95 5.00 17.95
C LEU A 334 -17.53 3.63 18.31
N GLN A 335 -16.86 2.85 19.14
CA GLN A 335 -17.38 1.57 19.65
C GLN A 335 -18.56 1.77 20.61
N GLN A 336 -18.56 2.84 21.39
CA GLN A 336 -19.68 3.20 22.26
C GLN A 336 -20.86 3.80 21.48
N SER A 337 -20.63 4.62 20.46
CA SER A 337 -21.70 5.18 19.62
C SER A 337 -22.29 4.15 18.64
N SER A 338 -21.54 3.10 18.28
CA SER A 338 -22.04 1.94 17.54
C SER A 338 -22.75 0.90 18.43
N SER A 339 -22.85 1.14 19.75
CA SER A 339 -23.84 0.45 20.61
C SER A 339 -25.26 0.99 20.34
N SER A 340 -25.72 0.80 19.11
CA SER A 340 -27.15 0.65 18.83
C SER A 340 -27.42 -0.85 18.74
N ASP A 341 -28.32 -1.33 19.59
CA ASP A 341 -28.75 -2.72 19.86
C ASP A 341 -29.29 -3.54 18.65
N LEU A 342 -28.73 -3.40 17.45
CA LEU A 342 -29.23 -4.00 16.21
C LEU A 342 -28.25 -4.95 15.48
N PHE A 343 -26.93 -4.87 15.71
CA PHE A 343 -25.95 -5.72 14.99
C PHE A 343 -25.45 -6.96 15.77
N ASP A 344 -25.67 -7.01 17.08
CA ASP A 344 -25.29 -8.15 17.93
C ASP A 344 -26.45 -9.12 18.20
N GLN A 345 -27.63 -8.88 17.59
CA GLN A 345 -28.77 -9.78 17.74
C GLN A 345 -28.76 -10.87 16.65
N PRO A 346 -28.88 -12.15 17.02
CA PRO A 346 -29.02 -13.22 16.06
C PRO A 346 -30.27 -13.04 15.20
N VAL A 347 -30.10 -13.01 13.86
CA VAL A 347 -31.20 -12.92 12.90
C VAL A 347 -31.45 -14.29 12.29
N LEU A 348 -32.72 -14.71 12.26
CA LEU A 348 -33.12 -15.97 11.60
C LEU A 348 -33.26 -15.74 10.08
N ASP A 349 -32.36 -16.35 9.30
CA ASP A 349 -32.36 -16.38 7.84
C ASP A 349 -32.74 -17.81 7.39
N GLY A 350 -34.03 -18.01 7.08
CA GLY A 350 -34.58 -19.34 6.83
C GLY A 350 -34.50 -20.26 8.06
N ASP A 351 -33.76 -21.37 7.95
CA ASP A 351 -33.48 -22.30 9.05
C ASP A 351 -32.12 -22.05 9.73
N VAL A 352 -31.44 -20.94 9.38
CA VAL A 352 -30.08 -20.61 9.87
C VAL A 352 -30.12 -19.34 10.70
N ILE A 353 -29.57 -19.40 11.91
CA ILE A 353 -29.34 -18.24 12.75
C ILE A 353 -28.04 -17.55 12.32
N THR A 354 -28.10 -16.25 12.06
CA THR A 354 -27.00 -15.49 11.47
C THR A 354 -26.65 -14.25 12.28
N MET A 355 -25.36 -13.91 12.30
CA MET A 355 -24.81 -12.67 12.85
C MET A 355 -23.61 -12.22 12.03
N ALA A 356 -23.32 -10.91 11.99
CA ALA A 356 -22.13 -10.39 11.31
C ALA A 356 -20.90 -10.48 12.22
N VAL A 357 -20.16 -11.59 12.12
CA VAL A 357 -19.03 -11.89 13.02
C VAL A 357 -17.77 -12.31 12.24
N LYS A 358 -16.60 -11.80 12.64
CA LYS A 358 -15.29 -12.27 12.15
C LYS A 358 -14.49 -12.92 13.25
N PHE A 359 -13.63 -13.87 12.89
CA PHE A 359 -12.66 -14.45 13.83
C PHE A 359 -11.32 -13.73 13.76
N GLU A 360 -11.03 -12.94 14.78
CA GLU A 360 -9.77 -12.20 14.93
C GLU A 360 -8.82 -12.97 15.84
N ARG A 361 -7.82 -13.67 15.27
CA ARG A 361 -6.91 -14.55 16.05
C ARG A 361 -6.25 -13.87 17.26
N ARG A 362 -5.96 -12.57 17.16
CA ARG A 362 -5.37 -11.76 18.22
C ARG A 362 -6.26 -11.57 19.46
N GLU A 363 -7.58 -11.78 19.34
CA GLU A 363 -8.54 -11.64 20.44
C GLU A 363 -8.62 -12.88 21.34
N TYR A 364 -7.93 -13.97 20.97
CA TYR A 364 -8.04 -15.26 21.65
C TYR A 364 -6.66 -15.78 22.08
N PRO A 365 -6.55 -16.45 23.24
CA PRO A 365 -5.30 -17.09 23.68
C PRO A 365 -4.75 -18.09 22.64
N PRO A 366 -3.43 -18.30 22.57
CA PRO A 366 -2.82 -19.22 21.61
C PRO A 366 -3.39 -20.66 21.65
N GLN A 367 -3.83 -21.10 22.82
CA GLN A 367 -4.32 -22.45 23.09
C GLN A 367 -5.84 -22.60 23.04
N ILE A 368 -6.61 -21.52 22.90
CA ILE A 368 -8.08 -21.54 22.91
C ILE A 368 -8.62 -20.98 21.58
N THR A 369 -9.67 -21.61 21.07
CA THR A 369 -10.41 -21.10 19.90
C THR A 369 -11.91 -21.30 20.12
N PRO A 370 -12.78 -20.45 19.54
CA PRO A 370 -14.23 -20.61 19.64
C PRO A 370 -14.73 -22.00 19.26
N LYS A 371 -14.19 -22.59 18.19
CA LYS A 371 -14.55 -23.96 17.76
C LYS A 371 -14.21 -25.02 18.81
N MET A 372 -13.06 -24.89 19.47
CA MET A 372 -12.70 -25.78 20.59
C MET A 372 -13.63 -25.58 21.79
N TYR A 373 -13.95 -24.32 22.08
CA TYR A 373 -14.82 -23.96 23.19
C TYR A 373 -16.23 -24.53 23.01
N LEU A 374 -16.82 -24.36 21.83
CA LEU A 374 -18.12 -24.92 21.48
C LEU A 374 -18.13 -26.45 21.52
N LEU A 375 -17.04 -27.09 21.10
CA LEU A 375 -16.90 -28.55 21.18
C LEU A 375 -16.88 -29.04 22.64
N GLU A 376 -16.08 -28.42 23.51
CA GLU A 376 -16.01 -28.80 24.93
C GLU A 376 -17.33 -28.52 25.66
N TRP A 377 -17.98 -27.40 25.36
CA TRP A 377 -19.32 -27.11 25.87
C TRP A 377 -20.33 -28.18 25.44
N SER A 378 -20.36 -28.55 24.15
CA SER A 378 -21.28 -29.58 23.62
C SER A 378 -21.06 -30.93 24.32
N ARG A 379 -19.80 -31.30 24.61
CA ARG A 379 -19.47 -32.51 25.38
C ARG A 379 -19.97 -32.44 26.82
N LYS A 380 -19.78 -31.30 27.50
CA LYS A 380 -20.22 -31.10 28.88
C LYS A 380 -21.73 -31.21 29.00
N GLU A 381 -22.47 -30.64 28.04
CA GLU A 381 -23.92 -30.71 27.96
C GLU A 381 -24.45 -32.04 27.37
N LYS A 382 -23.56 -33.01 27.09
CA LYS A 382 -23.89 -34.32 26.50
C LYS A 382 -24.66 -34.23 25.17
N MET A 383 -24.36 -33.20 24.38
CA MET A 383 -24.90 -33.02 23.04
C MET A 383 -24.05 -33.73 21.99
N GLU A 384 -24.62 -33.91 20.79
CA GLU A 384 -23.86 -34.33 19.62
C GLU A 384 -22.75 -33.30 19.29
N GLN A 385 -21.68 -33.79 18.66
CA GLN A 385 -20.57 -32.93 18.29
C GLN A 385 -21.00 -31.91 17.23
N PRO A 386 -20.55 -30.64 17.32
CA PRO A 386 -20.84 -29.63 16.30
C PRO A 386 -20.35 -30.05 14.91
N VAL A 387 -21.23 -30.01 13.92
CA VAL A 387 -20.93 -30.36 12.52
C VAL A 387 -20.80 -29.08 11.69
N TYR A 388 -19.74 -28.96 10.89
CA TYR A 388 -19.48 -27.77 10.09
C TYR A 388 -19.57 -28.10 8.60
N GLU A 389 -20.37 -27.32 7.88
CA GLU A 389 -20.39 -27.28 6.42
C GLU A 389 -19.77 -25.96 5.98
N THR A 390 -18.92 -25.98 4.95
CA THR A 390 -18.23 -24.77 4.46
C THR A 390 -18.39 -24.67 2.96
N GLU A 391 -18.85 -23.50 2.52
CA GLU A 391 -18.95 -23.12 1.12
C GLU A 391 -17.79 -22.20 0.73
N GLN A 392 -17.34 -22.31 -0.52
CA GLN A 392 -16.32 -21.42 -1.07
C GLN A 392 -16.91 -20.61 -2.24
N ARG A 393 -16.79 -19.30 -2.17
CA ARG A 393 -17.25 -18.37 -3.19
C ARG A 393 -16.26 -18.33 -4.36
N VAL A 394 -16.78 -18.42 -5.59
CA VAL A 394 -15.95 -18.59 -6.80
C VAL A 394 -15.18 -17.30 -7.16
N GLN A 395 -15.77 -16.12 -6.91
CA GLN A 395 -15.24 -14.83 -7.33
C GLN A 395 -13.92 -14.47 -6.64
N ASP A 396 -13.83 -14.69 -5.34
CA ASP A 396 -12.70 -14.26 -4.49
C ASP A 396 -12.10 -15.39 -3.66
N ARG A 397 -12.57 -16.63 -3.86
CA ARG A 397 -12.15 -17.83 -3.11
C ARG A 397 -12.38 -17.72 -1.60
N ALA A 398 -13.24 -16.80 -1.14
CA ALA A 398 -13.59 -16.65 0.26
C ALA A 398 -14.48 -17.80 0.75
N PHE A 399 -14.48 -18.04 2.06
CA PHE A 399 -15.15 -19.16 2.70
C PHE A 399 -16.24 -18.68 3.66
N GLN A 400 -17.35 -19.39 3.71
CA GLN A 400 -18.40 -19.18 4.72
C GLN A 400 -18.76 -20.55 5.29
N SER A 401 -18.90 -20.65 6.62
CA SER A 401 -19.23 -21.91 7.28
C SER A 401 -20.53 -21.79 8.07
N THR A 402 -21.29 -22.87 8.07
CA THR A 402 -22.47 -23.08 8.90
C THR A 402 -22.17 -24.20 9.88
N VAL A 403 -22.47 -23.99 11.17
CA VAL A 403 -22.35 -25.01 12.20
C VAL A 403 -23.72 -25.50 12.64
N LEU A 404 -23.91 -26.82 12.72
CA LEU A 404 -25.09 -27.47 13.26
C LEU A 404 -24.83 -27.90 14.71
N VAL A 405 -25.65 -27.40 15.64
CA VAL A 405 -25.63 -27.77 17.06
C VAL A 405 -27.07 -27.92 17.55
N ALA A 406 -27.40 -29.07 18.16
CA ALA A 406 -28.73 -29.37 18.69
C ALA A 406 -29.88 -29.07 17.68
N ASN A 407 -29.71 -29.55 16.44
CA ASN A 407 -30.64 -29.33 15.32
C ASN A 407 -30.87 -27.86 14.91
N LYS A 408 -30.00 -26.94 15.32
CA LYS A 408 -30.01 -25.54 14.88
C LYS A 408 -28.74 -25.20 14.12
N LYS A 409 -28.88 -24.43 13.04
CA LYS A 409 -27.77 -23.97 12.21
C LYS A 409 -27.38 -22.55 12.58
N TYR A 410 -26.07 -22.29 12.61
CA TYR A 410 -25.52 -20.97 12.92
C TYR A 410 -24.44 -20.60 11.90
N ARG A 411 -24.45 -19.36 11.41
CA ARG A 411 -23.54 -18.91 10.34
C ARG A 411 -23.19 -17.44 10.49
N SER A 412 -21.93 -17.08 10.23
CA SER A 412 -21.59 -15.66 10.07
C SER A 412 -22.02 -15.14 8.71
N THR A 413 -22.62 -13.96 8.64
CA THR A 413 -22.92 -13.28 7.35
C THR A 413 -21.66 -12.79 6.63
N LEU A 414 -20.52 -12.75 7.32
CA LEU A 414 -19.23 -12.30 6.77
C LEU A 414 -18.45 -13.48 6.18
N TRP A 415 -17.83 -13.25 5.02
CA TRP A 415 -16.97 -14.22 4.33
C TRP A 415 -15.52 -14.11 4.82
N GLU A 416 -14.84 -15.25 4.94
CA GLU A 416 -13.51 -15.37 5.55
C GLU A 416 -12.46 -15.85 4.55
N LYS A 417 -11.20 -15.44 4.74
CA LYS A 417 -10.10 -15.79 3.80
C LYS A 417 -9.67 -17.26 3.88
N SER A 418 -10.08 -17.97 4.93
CA SER A 418 -9.75 -19.39 5.10
C SER A 418 -10.94 -20.16 5.67
N LYS A 419 -11.08 -21.43 5.25
CA LYS A 419 -12.03 -22.38 5.84
C LYS A 419 -11.93 -22.43 7.36
N LYS A 420 -10.70 -22.42 7.90
CA LYS A 420 -10.46 -22.45 9.35
C LYS A 420 -11.11 -21.25 10.04
N PHE A 421 -10.98 -20.04 9.49
CA PHE A 421 -11.55 -18.83 10.11
C PHE A 421 -13.07 -18.80 9.96
N ALA A 422 -13.60 -19.23 8.82
CA ALA A 422 -15.03 -19.38 8.60
C ALA A 422 -15.69 -20.29 9.65
N GLU A 423 -15.07 -21.42 9.97
CA GLU A 423 -15.54 -22.33 11.01
C GLU A 423 -15.47 -21.69 12.42
N GLN A 424 -14.44 -20.89 12.73
CA GLN A 424 -14.38 -20.16 14.00
C GLN A 424 -15.49 -19.12 14.09
N ALA A 425 -15.73 -18.36 13.03
CA ALA A 425 -16.79 -17.35 12.98
C ALA A 425 -18.17 -17.97 13.19
N ALA A 426 -18.46 -19.10 12.54
CA ALA A 426 -19.70 -19.85 12.76
C ALA A 426 -19.86 -20.33 14.21
N ALA A 427 -18.77 -20.80 14.83
CA ALA A 427 -18.76 -21.18 16.24
C ALA A 427 -19.08 -20.00 17.17
N ILE A 428 -18.54 -18.80 16.87
CA ILE A 428 -18.85 -17.58 17.63
C ILE A 428 -20.34 -17.25 17.55
N VAL A 429 -20.95 -17.30 16.35
CA VAL A 429 -22.40 -17.04 16.20
C VAL A 429 -23.22 -17.97 17.09
N CYS A 430 -22.87 -19.26 17.12
CA CYS A 430 -23.51 -20.24 17.99
C CYS A 430 -23.34 -19.89 19.48
N LEU A 431 -22.10 -19.64 19.93
CA LEU A 431 -21.80 -19.32 21.33
C LEU A 431 -22.51 -18.04 21.79
N ARG A 432 -22.48 -16.97 21.00
CA ARG A 432 -23.20 -15.72 21.30
C ARG A 432 -24.70 -15.92 21.38
N THR A 433 -25.28 -16.66 20.42
CA THR A 433 -26.72 -16.95 20.41
C THR A 433 -27.15 -17.73 21.66
N LEU A 434 -26.27 -18.61 22.17
CA LEU A 434 -26.51 -19.38 23.38
C LEU A 434 -26.15 -18.63 24.67
N GLY A 435 -25.64 -17.40 24.59
CA GLY A 435 -25.19 -16.62 25.74
C GLY A 435 -23.95 -17.21 26.44
N LEU A 436 -23.10 -17.92 25.69
CA LEU A 436 -21.91 -18.61 26.20
C LEU A 436 -20.64 -17.80 25.91
N PRO A 437 -19.59 -17.93 26.76
CA PRO A 437 -18.29 -17.34 26.49
C PRO A 437 -17.68 -17.89 25.19
N GLU A 438 -16.87 -17.06 24.52
CA GLU A 438 -16.21 -17.44 23.27
C GLU A 438 -14.76 -17.90 23.46
N GLY A 439 -14.22 -17.73 24.67
CA GLY A 439 -12.82 -17.98 25.01
C GLY A 439 -11.90 -16.81 24.64
N ARG A 440 -12.42 -15.57 24.65
CA ARG A 440 -11.63 -14.35 24.40
C ARG A 440 -10.59 -14.13 25.50
N ILE A 441 -9.54 -13.36 25.21
CA ILE A 441 -8.56 -12.92 26.21
C ILE A 441 -9.31 -12.17 27.32
N GLY A 442 -9.22 -12.65 28.56
CA GLY A 442 -10.00 -12.16 29.70
C GLY A 442 -11.13 -13.10 30.17
N GLU A 443 -11.54 -14.09 29.37
CA GLU A 443 -12.56 -15.09 29.72
C GLU A 443 -11.98 -16.39 30.29
N GLU A 444 -10.72 -16.37 30.72
CA GLU A 444 -9.92 -17.57 31.04
C GLU A 444 -10.44 -18.37 32.25
N ASN A 445 -11.27 -17.76 33.11
CA ASN A 445 -11.85 -18.40 34.31
C ASN A 445 -13.19 -19.13 34.05
N SER A 446 -13.62 -19.23 32.80
CA SER A 446 -14.91 -19.84 32.43
C SER A 446 -14.97 -21.36 32.57
N GLY A 447 -13.85 -22.02 32.92
CA GLY A 447 -13.81 -23.42 33.39
C GLY A 447 -14.13 -24.49 32.34
N LEU A 448 -14.34 -24.13 31.07
CA LEU A 448 -14.77 -25.04 30.01
C LEU A 448 -13.61 -25.69 29.22
N VAL A 449 -12.39 -25.15 29.31
CA VAL A 449 -11.21 -25.71 28.62
C VAL A 449 -10.17 -26.14 29.66
N ASN A 450 -10.25 -27.40 30.12
CA ASN A 450 -9.22 -27.97 30.99
C ASN A 450 -7.89 -28.03 30.23
N LYS A 451 -6.86 -27.31 30.73
CA LYS A 451 -5.48 -27.42 30.26
C LYS A 451 -5.07 -28.88 30.27
N ARG A 452 -4.92 -29.52 29.10
CA ARG A 452 -4.13 -30.76 28.99
C ARG A 452 -2.69 -30.40 29.38
N LYS A 453 -2.35 -30.56 30.65
CA LYS A 453 -0.99 -30.53 31.16
C LYS A 453 -0.26 -31.69 30.46
N ARG A 454 0.58 -31.37 29.47
CA ARG A 454 1.52 -32.35 28.93
C ARG A 454 2.52 -32.60 30.05
N GLU A 455 2.39 -33.72 30.75
CA GLU A 455 3.33 -34.13 31.80
C GLU A 455 4.74 -34.18 31.20
N GLN A 456 5.59 -33.23 31.61
CA GLN A 456 7.03 -33.42 31.51
C GLN A 456 7.39 -34.52 32.50
N ARG A 457 7.76 -35.70 31.99
CA ARG A 457 8.45 -36.70 32.80
C ARG A 457 9.78 -36.12 33.26
N SER A 458 9.81 -35.58 34.47
CA SER A 458 11.01 -35.44 35.27
C SER A 458 11.52 -36.85 35.59
N ARG A 459 12.68 -37.22 35.06
CA ARG A 459 13.47 -38.32 35.60
C ARG A 459 14.39 -37.73 36.66
N ASP A 460 13.95 -37.81 37.91
CA ASP A 460 14.87 -37.84 39.04
C ASP A 460 15.53 -39.23 39.08
N VAL A 461 16.86 -39.25 39.15
CA VAL A 461 17.60 -40.32 39.81
C VAL A 461 18.67 -39.65 40.67
N SER A 462 18.45 -39.70 41.98
CA SER A 462 19.42 -39.39 43.03
C SER A 462 20.39 -40.56 43.22
N GLN A 463 21.69 -40.22 43.28
CA GLN A 463 22.80 -40.80 44.07
C GLN A 463 22.77 -42.29 44.47
N ASP A 464 23.82 -43.06 44.13
CA ASP A 464 24.92 -43.34 45.09
C ASP A 464 26.15 -44.06 44.47
N SER A 465 27.32 -43.71 45.01
CA SER A 465 28.63 -44.38 45.17
C SER A 465 29.18 -45.47 44.23
N GLY A 466 30.49 -45.41 43.97
CA GLY A 466 31.33 -46.62 43.95
C GLY A 466 32.45 -46.69 42.89
N ILE A 467 33.68 -46.48 43.33
CA ILE A 467 34.96 -46.67 42.60
C ILE A 467 35.20 -48.16 42.30
N THR A 468 35.73 -48.51 41.11
CA THR A 468 36.88 -49.44 40.91
C THR A 468 37.28 -49.63 39.43
N ASP A 469 38.47 -49.11 39.12
CA ASP A 469 39.62 -49.65 38.38
C ASP A 469 39.54 -50.55 37.12
N SER A 470 40.42 -50.16 36.18
CA SER A 470 41.34 -50.99 35.38
C SER A 470 40.99 -51.42 33.93
N THR A 471 41.86 -50.92 33.04
CA THR A 471 42.48 -51.57 31.86
C THR A 471 41.68 -51.68 30.55
N ASN A 472 42.11 -50.93 29.52
CA ASN A 472 43.18 -51.29 28.56
C ASN A 472 42.90 -50.77 27.13
N ARG A 473 43.91 -50.04 26.60
CA ARG A 473 44.31 -49.93 25.17
C ARG A 473 43.29 -49.29 24.19
N LYS A 474 43.64 -48.32 23.34
CA LYS A 474 44.92 -47.93 22.73
C LYS A 474 44.81 -46.48 22.19
N ARG A 475 45.84 -45.69 22.50
CA ARG A 475 46.35 -44.49 21.78
C ARG A 475 46.35 -44.69 20.23
N ARG A 476 46.23 -43.70 19.33
CA ARG A 476 46.99 -42.44 19.09
C ARG A 476 46.24 -41.72 17.94
N SER A 477 45.78 -40.48 18.04
CA SER A 477 46.49 -39.17 17.93
C SER A 477 46.57 -38.58 16.51
N THR A 478 45.92 -37.41 16.36
CA THR A 478 46.42 -36.15 15.76
C THR A 478 46.78 -36.07 14.26
N GLU A 479 45.91 -35.38 13.48
CA GLU A 479 46.09 -34.05 12.81
C GLU A 479 47.42 -33.66 12.13
N PRO A 480 47.49 -32.62 11.25
CA PRO A 480 46.46 -31.87 10.49
C PRO A 480 46.88 -31.48 9.03
N SER A 481 46.03 -30.68 8.37
CA SER A 481 46.36 -29.52 7.49
C SER A 481 46.17 -29.59 5.96
N GLN A 482 45.22 -28.76 5.51
CA GLN A 482 45.19 -27.73 4.44
C GLN A 482 45.52 -28.02 2.94
N LYS A 483 44.80 -27.22 2.12
CA LYS A 483 44.97 -26.84 0.68
C LYS A 483 44.45 -27.83 -0.35
N GLU A 484 43.92 -27.45 -1.51
CA GLU A 484 43.47 -26.19 -2.13
C GLU A 484 42.60 -26.64 -3.33
N GLU A 485 41.70 -25.76 -3.75
CA GLU A 485 41.22 -25.55 -5.13
C GLU A 485 40.42 -26.61 -5.94
N GLN A 486 39.43 -26.01 -6.62
CA GLN A 486 38.96 -26.24 -7.99
C GLN A 486 37.65 -27.00 -8.27
N GLU A 487 36.78 -26.19 -8.87
CA GLU A 487 35.56 -26.42 -9.65
C GLU A 487 35.43 -27.77 -10.37
N SER A 488 34.23 -28.34 -10.31
CA SER A 488 33.67 -29.05 -11.46
C SER A 488 32.14 -28.94 -11.49
N ASN A 489 31.65 -28.53 -12.66
CA ASN A 489 30.26 -28.53 -13.10
C ASN A 489 29.74 -29.96 -13.20
N ASP A 490 28.49 -30.18 -12.75
CA ASP A 490 27.65 -31.26 -13.27
C ASP A 490 26.50 -30.70 -14.11
N LYS A 491 26.56 -31.05 -15.40
CA LYS A 491 25.47 -30.95 -16.37
C LYS A 491 24.53 -32.14 -16.15
N ILE A 492 23.22 -31.91 -16.22
CA ILE A 492 22.29 -32.90 -16.77
C ILE A 492 21.61 -32.31 -18.00
N THR A 493 21.80 -33.05 -19.08
CA THR A 493 21.35 -32.86 -20.46
C THR A 493 19.87 -33.24 -20.61
N VAL A 494 19.09 -32.49 -21.40
CA VAL A 494 18.10 -33.07 -22.32
C VAL A 494 18.19 -32.34 -23.66
N VAL A 495 18.16 -33.13 -24.73
CA VAL A 495 18.68 -32.90 -26.08
C VAL A 495 17.62 -32.33 -27.04
N ASN A 496 18.12 -31.53 -27.99
CA ASN A 496 17.48 -30.93 -29.16
C ASN A 496 16.94 -31.94 -30.20
N GLY A 497 16.08 -31.44 -31.11
CA GLY A 497 15.84 -32.08 -32.40
C GLY A 497 15.24 -31.16 -33.44
N SER A 498 16.07 -30.36 -34.12
CA SER A 498 15.77 -29.80 -35.44
C SER A 498 17.05 -29.84 -36.28
N CYS A 499 16.98 -30.34 -37.52
CA CYS A 499 18.04 -30.11 -38.51
C CYS A 499 17.47 -30.18 -39.93
N GLY A 500 17.94 -29.26 -40.78
CA GLY A 500 18.11 -29.53 -42.21
C GLY A 500 17.43 -28.56 -43.17
N GLN A 501 18.08 -27.42 -43.44
CA GLN A 501 17.97 -26.72 -44.72
C GLN A 501 18.96 -27.32 -45.73
N THR A 502 18.53 -27.48 -46.99
CA THR A 502 19.40 -27.39 -48.19
C THR A 502 18.58 -26.84 -49.38
N VAL A 503 19.05 -25.71 -49.92
CA VAL A 503 18.80 -25.04 -51.23
C VAL A 503 19.26 -25.96 -52.39
N PRO A 504 18.88 -25.89 -53.71
CA PRO A 504 18.17 -24.98 -54.64
C PRO A 504 17.18 -23.90 -54.27
#